data_AF-A0A9W4IMT6-F1
#
_entry.id   AF-A0A9W4IMT6-F1
#
_cell.length_a   1.000
_cell.length_b   1.000
_cell.length_c   1.000
_cell.angle_alpha   90.00
_cell.angle_beta   90.00
_cell.angle_gamma   90.00
#
_symmetry.space_group_name_H-M   'P 1'
#
loop_
_entity.id
_entity.type
_entity.pdbx_description
1 polymer ?
#
loop_
_entity_poly.entity_id
_entity_poly.type
_entity_poly.pdbx_seq_one_letter_code
_entity_poly.pdbx_strand_id
1 'polypeptide(L)'
;MDKIQGVVESHEFVTAILPLYRDTQVEIRVVPSNKEYTISKAIICAESPVFSAMFEGNFQESQTRTVDIEEMKDVVSVRSVEALIMWLYLRTVRFDITDNTECVSAALELARLADMYKIIKLGENVAQYIEDKVHGPYVSQLLFEKPSVTRTKDGVRWVDYPALWLNFRTPWISSEHIISATALPYGHPVRKILAFASIRDYLVDNTDKFSKLIEAHPSFGADILQQVRPALRQLDKNIKPSNRTL
;
A
#
# COMPACT_ATOMS: atom_id res chain seq x y z
N MET A 1 20.05 -12.44 -4.05
CA MET A 1 19.16 -11.30 -3.72
C MET A 1 17.78 -11.90 -3.52
N ASP A 2 17.55 -12.29 -2.28
CA ASP A 2 16.54 -13.27 -1.90
C ASP A 2 15.12 -12.72 -1.92
N LYS A 3 14.23 -13.66 -2.19
CA LYS A 3 12.80 -13.52 -2.38
C LYS A 3 12.14 -12.94 -1.14
N ILE A 4 11.54 -11.76 -1.29
CA ILE A 4 10.63 -11.14 -0.32
C ILE A 4 9.28 -11.85 -0.44
N GLN A 5 9.16 -13.01 0.21
CA GLN A 5 7.92 -13.62 0.72
C GLN A 5 8.34 -14.75 1.67
N GLY A 6 9.07 -14.42 2.73
CA GLY A 6 9.62 -15.41 3.65
C GLY A 6 8.55 -15.91 4.61
N VAL A 7 8.19 -17.19 4.50
CA VAL A 7 7.62 -17.95 5.62
C VAL A 7 8.61 -17.80 6.77
N VAL A 8 8.22 -17.15 7.87
CA VAL A 8 9.07 -17.11 9.07
C VAL A 8 9.25 -18.54 9.55
N GLU A 9 10.49 -19.01 9.63
CA GLU A 9 10.76 -20.35 10.14
C GLU A 9 10.34 -20.45 11.61
N SER A 10 9.80 -21.59 12.02
CA SER A 10 9.23 -21.77 13.36
C SER A 10 10.22 -21.45 14.49
N HIS A 11 11.50 -21.71 14.26
CA HIS A 11 12.56 -21.38 15.22
C HIS A 11 12.73 -19.87 15.35
N GLU A 12 12.87 -19.14 14.24
CA GLU A 12 13.00 -17.68 14.23
C GLU A 12 11.78 -17.02 14.90
N PHE A 13 10.58 -17.53 14.64
CA PHE A 13 9.38 -17.05 15.32
C PHE A 13 9.48 -17.19 16.85
N VAL A 14 9.86 -18.36 17.37
CA VAL A 14 9.93 -18.59 18.81
C VAL A 14 11.06 -17.77 19.47
N THR A 15 12.20 -17.63 18.81
CA THR A 15 13.37 -16.97 19.44
C THR A 15 13.39 -15.46 19.27
N ALA A 16 12.92 -14.94 18.13
CA ALA A 16 13.03 -13.52 17.80
C ALA A 16 11.68 -12.78 17.85
N ILE A 17 10.58 -13.43 17.47
CA ILE A 17 9.27 -12.78 17.34
C ILE A 17 8.42 -12.92 18.62
N LEU A 18 8.31 -14.14 19.17
CA LEU A 18 7.48 -14.42 20.35
C LEU A 18 7.82 -13.55 21.57
N PRO A 19 9.10 -13.24 21.88
CA PRO A 19 9.42 -12.34 22.99
C PRO A 19 8.81 -10.94 22.83
N LEU A 20 8.67 -10.44 21.59
CA LEU A 20 8.11 -9.12 21.31
C LEU A 20 6.62 -9.03 21.72
N TYR A 21 5.89 -10.15 21.72
CA TYR A 21 4.49 -10.19 22.16
C TYR A 21 4.33 -10.17 23.68
N ARG A 22 5.39 -10.48 24.44
CA ARG A 22 5.39 -10.55 25.91
C ARG A 22 6.05 -9.34 26.55
N ASP A 23 6.44 -8.36 25.74
CA ASP A 23 7.17 -7.18 26.20
C ASP A 23 6.25 -6.15 26.87
N THR A 24 6.89 -5.15 27.47
CA THR A 24 6.33 -3.92 27.98
C THR A 24 5.34 -3.31 27.00
N GLN A 25 4.19 -2.91 27.52
CA GLN A 25 3.15 -2.26 26.75
C GLN A 25 3.28 -0.74 26.78
N VAL A 26 2.85 -0.10 25.71
CA VAL A 26 2.67 1.35 25.56
C VAL A 26 1.24 1.63 25.10
N GLU A 27 0.77 2.84 25.39
CA GLU A 27 -0.55 3.32 25.01
C GLU A 27 -0.44 4.33 23.87
N ILE A 28 -1.26 4.14 22.83
CA ILE A 28 -1.47 5.11 21.76
C ILE A 28 -2.85 5.71 21.96
N ARG A 29 -2.92 7.04 22.12
CA ARG A 29 -4.18 7.79 22.14
C ARG A 29 -4.33 8.61 20.87
N VAL A 30 -5.45 8.48 20.18
CA VAL A 30 -5.80 9.31 19.02
C VAL A 30 -6.63 10.50 19.49
N VAL A 31 -6.14 11.72 19.27
CA VAL A 31 -6.74 12.98 19.76
C VAL A 31 -7.29 13.79 18.58
N PRO A 32 -8.53 14.31 18.61
CA PRO A 32 -9.43 14.45 19.77
C PRO A 32 -10.43 13.31 19.97
N SER A 33 -10.42 12.24 19.16
CA SER A 33 -11.38 11.12 19.30
C SER A 33 -11.28 10.37 20.63
N ASN A 34 -10.18 10.53 21.38
CA ASN A 34 -9.89 9.85 22.65
C ASN A 34 -9.98 8.33 22.54
N LYS A 35 -9.57 7.78 21.39
CA LYS A 35 -9.46 6.34 21.19
C LYS A 35 -8.09 5.88 21.69
N GLU A 36 -8.09 4.89 22.57
CA GLU A 36 -6.89 4.41 23.25
C GLU A 36 -6.62 2.94 22.88
N TYR A 37 -5.36 2.64 22.58
CA TYR A 37 -4.92 1.31 22.20
C TYR A 37 -3.65 0.94 22.97
N THR A 38 -3.67 -0.20 23.64
CA THR A 38 -2.49 -0.76 24.29
C THR A 38 -1.80 -1.75 23.37
N ILE A 39 -0.54 -1.52 23.05
CA ILE A 39 0.26 -2.37 22.15
C ILE A 39 1.65 -2.66 22.73
N SER A 40 2.36 -3.62 22.14
CA SER A 40 3.74 -3.94 22.51
C SER A 40 4.71 -2.83 22.08
N LYS A 41 5.52 -2.36 23.03
CA LYS A 41 6.57 -1.37 22.78
C LYS A 41 7.59 -1.91 21.79
N ALA A 42 8.12 -3.12 22.01
CA ALA A 42 9.11 -3.70 21.11
C ALA A 42 8.61 -3.85 19.68
N ILE A 43 7.35 -4.22 19.46
CA ILE A 43 6.79 -4.38 18.11
C ILE A 43 6.79 -3.04 17.36
N ILE A 44 6.28 -1.97 17.97
CA ILE A 44 6.19 -0.67 17.28
C ILE A 44 7.55 0.00 17.13
N CYS A 45 8.44 -0.12 18.12
CA CYS A 45 9.80 0.45 18.06
C CYS A 45 10.66 -0.26 17.02
N ALA A 46 10.49 -1.57 16.83
CA ALA A 46 11.22 -2.33 15.81
C ALA A 46 10.86 -1.91 14.37
N GLU A 47 9.65 -1.38 14.16
CA GLU A 47 9.18 -0.97 12.83
C GLU A 47 9.25 0.54 12.58
N SER A 48 9.42 1.34 13.62
CA SER A 48 9.44 2.80 13.53
C SER A 48 10.60 3.40 14.33
N PRO A 49 11.58 4.04 13.66
CA PRO A 49 12.62 4.78 14.37
C PRO A 49 12.07 5.99 15.13
N VAL A 50 10.91 6.53 14.72
CA VAL A 50 10.24 7.63 15.42
C VAL A 50 9.69 7.14 16.76
N PHE A 51 8.97 6.02 16.79
CA PHE A 51 8.47 5.45 18.04
C PHE A 51 9.60 4.92 18.93
N SER A 52 10.67 4.35 18.36
CA SER A 52 11.88 4.00 19.13
C SER A 52 12.46 5.25 19.81
N ALA A 53 12.62 6.36 19.07
CA ALA A 53 13.08 7.61 19.67
C ALA A 53 12.14 8.12 20.78
N MET A 54 10.82 8.06 20.59
CA MET A 54 9.82 8.48 21.58
C MET A 54 9.88 7.66 22.87
N PHE A 55 9.86 6.33 22.76
CA PHE A 55 9.71 5.45 23.93
C PHE A 55 11.03 5.00 24.55
N GLU A 56 12.15 5.10 23.84
CA GLU A 56 13.49 4.67 24.31
C GLU A 56 14.45 5.86 24.50
N GLY A 57 14.09 7.03 23.98
CA GLY A 57 14.83 8.28 24.18
C GLY A 57 14.45 9.01 25.46
N ASN A 58 14.81 10.29 25.52
CA ASN A 58 14.61 11.16 26.68
C ASN A 58 13.34 12.02 26.57
N PHE A 59 12.27 11.50 25.97
CA PHE A 59 11.01 12.20 25.81
C PHE A 59 10.01 11.83 26.92
N GLN A 60 8.92 12.58 27.07
CA GLN A 60 7.91 12.31 28.10
C GLN A 60 7.28 10.93 27.92
N GLU A 61 7.08 10.52 26.67
CA GLU A 61 6.54 9.25 26.23
C GLU A 61 7.35 8.05 26.78
N SER A 62 8.66 8.21 26.98
CA SER A 62 9.50 7.17 27.59
C SER A 62 9.15 6.90 29.06
N GLN A 63 8.66 7.93 29.77
CA GLN A 63 8.30 7.88 31.19
C GLN A 63 6.83 7.51 31.37
N THR A 64 5.95 8.16 30.61
CA THR A 64 4.49 7.95 30.68
C THR A 64 4.08 6.65 30.02
N ARG A 65 4.85 6.17 29.04
CA ARG A 65 4.51 5.05 28.14
C ARG A 65 3.24 5.29 27.33
N THR A 66 2.87 6.55 27.17
CA THR A 66 1.71 6.98 26.38
C THR A 66 2.16 7.98 25.33
N VAL A 67 1.66 7.85 24.12
CA VAL A 67 1.82 8.84 23.04
C VAL A 67 0.44 9.31 22.58
N ASP A 68 0.27 10.62 22.52
CA ASP A 68 -0.88 11.24 21.91
C ASP A 68 -0.56 11.49 20.42
N ILE A 69 -1.38 10.91 19.53
CA ILE A 69 -1.31 11.12 18.09
C ILE A 69 -2.47 12.03 17.69
N GLU A 70 -2.14 13.22 17.21
CA GLU A 70 -3.12 14.18 16.72
C GLU A 70 -3.72 13.72 15.38
N GLU A 71 -5.04 13.72 15.29
CA GLU A 71 -5.75 13.54 14.04
C GLU A 71 -5.37 14.65 13.06
N MET A 72 -5.07 14.22 11.85
CA MET A 72 -4.62 15.10 10.79
C MET A 72 -5.33 14.65 9.52
N LYS A 73 -6.09 15.58 8.93
CA LYS A 73 -6.86 15.31 7.72
C LYS A 73 -5.98 14.65 6.66
N ASP A 74 -6.46 13.54 6.10
CA ASP A 74 -5.81 12.75 5.05
C ASP A 74 -4.47 12.10 5.45
N VAL A 75 -4.11 12.11 6.74
CA VAL A 75 -2.85 11.52 7.26
C VAL A 75 -3.11 10.60 8.44
N VAL A 76 -3.74 11.13 9.50
CA VAL A 76 -4.00 10.41 10.74
C VAL A 76 -5.50 10.45 11.03
N SER A 77 -6.06 9.26 11.09
CA SER A 77 -7.43 8.98 11.53
C SER A 77 -7.44 7.75 12.43
N VAL A 78 -8.51 7.57 13.20
CA VAL A 78 -8.73 6.35 14.00
C VAL A 78 -8.55 5.07 13.15
N ARG A 79 -9.15 5.03 11.95
CA ARG A 79 -9.04 3.87 11.04
C ARG A 79 -7.61 3.60 10.57
N SER A 80 -6.81 4.66 10.34
CA SER A 80 -5.42 4.50 9.90
C SER A 80 -4.55 3.94 11.03
N VAL A 81 -4.80 4.35 12.27
CA VAL A 81 -4.10 3.85 13.47
C VAL A 81 -4.50 2.39 13.72
N GLU A 82 -5.79 2.06 13.65
CA GLU A 82 -6.26 0.67 13.76
C GLU A 82 -5.68 -0.25 12.68
N ALA A 83 -5.61 0.22 11.43
CA ALA A 83 -5.00 -0.53 10.35
C ALA A 83 -3.48 -0.69 10.52
N LEU A 84 -2.78 0.33 11.03
CA LEU A 84 -1.38 0.22 11.42
C LEU A 84 -1.19 -0.85 12.50
N ILE A 85 -1.99 -0.81 13.58
CA ILE A 85 -1.92 -1.79 14.67
C ILE A 85 -2.16 -3.20 14.11
N MET A 86 -3.18 -3.39 13.30
CA MET A 86 -3.43 -4.69 12.67
C MET A 86 -2.23 -5.15 11.82
N TRP A 87 -1.62 -4.26 11.04
CA TRP A 87 -0.45 -4.61 10.24
C TRP A 87 0.77 -4.95 11.10
N LEU A 88 1.00 -4.25 12.22
CA LEU A 88 2.10 -4.57 13.14
C LEU A 88 2.02 -6.01 13.64
N TYR A 89 0.81 -6.51 13.90
CA TYR A 89 0.59 -7.83 14.47
C TYR A 89 0.35 -8.94 13.44
N LEU A 90 -0.29 -8.63 12.30
CA LEU A 90 -0.74 -9.62 11.30
C LEU A 90 -0.06 -9.46 9.94
N ARG A 91 0.77 -8.42 9.75
CA ARG A 91 1.45 -8.07 8.49
C ARG A 91 0.51 -7.97 7.29
N THR A 92 -0.74 -7.62 7.56
CA THR A 92 -1.83 -7.53 6.57
C THR A 92 -2.52 -6.19 6.72
N VAL A 93 -2.83 -5.55 5.58
CA VAL A 93 -3.65 -4.35 5.52
C VAL A 93 -5.07 -4.75 5.14
N ARG A 94 -6.04 -4.29 5.92
CA ARG A 94 -7.46 -4.53 5.68
C ARG A 94 -8.26 -3.37 6.29
N PHE A 95 -9.36 -3.05 5.65
CA PHE A 95 -10.36 -2.12 6.15
C PHE A 95 -11.72 -2.76 6.00
N ASP A 96 -12.63 -2.49 6.93
CA ASP A 96 -14.03 -2.90 6.82
C ASP A 96 -14.81 -1.90 5.94
N ILE A 97 -14.30 -1.70 4.73
CA ILE A 97 -14.82 -0.78 3.72
C ILE A 97 -15.11 -1.58 2.46
N THR A 98 -16.32 -1.40 1.91
CA THR A 98 -16.76 -2.08 0.69
C THR A 98 -16.57 -1.23 -0.56
N ASP A 99 -16.69 0.10 -0.44
CA ASP A 99 -16.46 1.01 -1.55
C ASP A 99 -14.96 1.10 -1.89
N ASN A 100 -14.61 0.86 -3.16
CA ASN A 100 -13.21 0.84 -3.58
C ASN A 100 -12.58 2.23 -3.58
N THR A 101 -13.35 3.28 -3.86
CA THR A 101 -12.84 4.66 -3.82
C THR A 101 -12.42 5.00 -2.38
N GLU A 102 -13.29 4.69 -1.41
CA GLU A 102 -13.03 4.90 0.00
C GLU A 102 -11.94 3.97 0.56
N CYS A 103 -11.79 2.76 -0.01
CA CYS A 103 -10.63 1.91 0.28
C CYS A 103 -9.32 2.58 -0.12
N VAL A 104 -9.27 3.27 -1.27
CA VAL A 104 -8.07 4.01 -1.69
C VAL A 104 -7.82 5.20 -0.76
N SER A 105 -8.86 5.94 -0.34
CA SER A 105 -8.75 7.00 0.67
C SER A 105 -8.12 6.50 1.98
N ALA A 106 -8.67 5.42 2.55
CA ALA A 106 -8.19 4.85 3.80
C ALA A 106 -6.76 4.30 3.69
N ALA A 107 -6.42 3.69 2.54
CA ALA A 107 -5.06 3.22 2.26
C ALA A 107 -4.07 4.39 2.14
N LEU A 108 -4.46 5.52 1.55
CA LEU A 108 -3.62 6.71 1.46
C LEU A 108 -3.36 7.35 2.82
N GLU A 109 -4.37 7.42 3.69
CA GLU A 109 -4.17 7.84 5.09
C GLU A 109 -3.14 6.94 5.77
N LEU A 110 -3.30 5.61 5.68
CA LEU A 110 -2.33 4.67 6.25
C LEU A 110 -0.92 4.83 5.66
N ALA A 111 -0.79 5.08 4.36
CA ALA A 111 0.51 5.34 3.73
C ALA A 111 1.17 6.61 4.28
N ARG A 112 0.39 7.67 4.50
CA ARG A 112 0.90 8.95 5.01
C ARG A 112 1.22 8.87 6.49
N LEU A 113 0.42 8.16 7.28
CA LEU A 113 0.75 7.78 8.66
C LEU A 113 2.07 7.01 8.72
N ALA A 114 2.23 6.00 7.85
CA ALA A 114 3.44 5.20 7.76
C ALA A 114 4.68 6.04 7.41
N ASP A 115 4.57 6.96 6.45
CA ASP A 115 5.67 7.86 6.13
C ASP A 115 6.00 8.83 7.27
N MET A 116 4.98 9.36 7.96
CA MET A 116 5.16 10.25 9.12
C MET A 116 5.96 9.57 10.22
N TYR A 117 5.67 8.30 10.51
CA TYR A 117 6.38 7.49 11.51
C TYR A 117 7.52 6.64 10.94
N LYS A 118 7.90 6.83 9.67
CA LYS A 118 9.02 6.15 9.00
C LYS A 118 8.93 4.61 9.04
N ILE A 119 7.73 4.06 8.85
CA ILE A 119 7.43 2.63 8.79
C ILE A 119 7.53 2.16 7.33
N ILE A 120 8.77 2.03 6.83
CA ILE A 120 9.05 1.84 5.38
C ILE A 120 8.37 0.58 4.83
N LYS A 121 8.41 -0.54 5.55
CA LYS A 121 7.89 -1.85 5.08
C LYS A 121 6.39 -1.84 4.81
N LEU A 122 5.63 -0.99 5.49
CA LEU A 122 4.18 -0.90 5.33
C LEU A 122 3.80 -0.35 3.95
N GLY A 123 4.65 0.47 3.32
CA GLY A 123 4.37 1.08 2.01
C GLY A 123 4.08 0.06 0.91
N GLU A 124 4.78 -1.08 0.89
CA GLU A 124 4.55 -2.15 -0.09
C GLU A 124 3.22 -2.88 0.15
N ASN A 125 2.88 -3.18 1.41
CA ASN A 125 1.60 -3.81 1.75
C ASN A 125 0.42 -2.90 1.43
N VAL A 126 0.56 -1.58 1.65
CA VAL A 126 -0.48 -0.61 1.27
C VAL A 126 -0.63 -0.52 -0.25
N ALA A 127 0.48 -0.51 -0.99
CA ALA A 127 0.43 -0.50 -2.46
C ALA A 127 -0.26 -1.75 -3.01
N GLN A 128 0.05 -2.93 -2.46
CA GLN A 128 -0.63 -4.18 -2.84
C GLN A 128 -2.13 -4.13 -2.52
N TYR A 129 -2.50 -3.61 -1.35
CA TYR A 129 -3.91 -3.44 -1.01
C TYR A 129 -4.65 -2.53 -2.01
N ILE A 130 -4.04 -1.40 -2.41
CA ILE A 130 -4.60 -0.51 -3.43
C ILE A 130 -4.72 -1.22 -4.78
N GLU A 131 -3.69 -1.96 -5.20
CA GLU A 131 -3.70 -2.74 -6.43
C GLU A 131 -4.87 -3.73 -6.45
N ASP A 132 -5.08 -4.47 -5.36
CA ASP A 132 -6.16 -5.44 -5.22
C ASP A 132 -7.55 -4.78 -5.30
N LYS A 133 -7.71 -3.58 -4.74
CA LYS A 133 -8.98 -2.86 -4.77
C LYS A 133 -9.27 -2.19 -6.10
N VAL A 134 -8.24 -1.67 -6.75
CA VAL A 134 -8.37 -0.99 -8.06
C VAL A 134 -8.55 -2.00 -9.18
N HIS A 135 -7.81 -3.12 -9.16
CA HIS A 135 -7.79 -4.10 -10.26
C HIS A 135 -8.57 -5.38 -9.97
N GLY A 136 -8.75 -5.76 -8.71
CA GLY A 136 -9.44 -6.99 -8.30
C GLY A 136 -10.87 -7.17 -8.85
N PRO A 137 -11.70 -6.11 -8.95
CA PRO A 137 -13.03 -6.21 -9.58
C PRO A 137 -12.95 -6.68 -11.04
N TYR A 138 -11.96 -6.21 -11.80
CA TYR A 138 -11.78 -6.56 -13.20
C TYR A 138 -11.16 -7.94 -13.39
N VAL A 139 -10.21 -8.33 -12.53
CA VAL A 139 -9.66 -9.69 -12.51
C VAL A 139 -10.78 -10.69 -12.23
N SER A 140 -11.65 -10.41 -11.26
CA SER A 140 -12.81 -11.26 -10.96
C SER A 140 -13.73 -11.38 -12.17
N GLN A 141 -14.10 -10.27 -12.81
CA GLN A 141 -14.92 -10.28 -14.03
C GLN A 141 -14.30 -11.10 -15.16
N LEU A 142 -13.00 -10.92 -15.42
CA LEU A 142 -12.27 -11.67 -16.45
C LEU A 142 -12.20 -13.17 -16.14
N LEU A 143 -12.06 -13.55 -14.87
CA LEU A 143 -12.06 -14.95 -14.44
C LEU A 143 -13.43 -15.61 -14.62
N PHE A 144 -14.52 -14.86 -14.43
CA PHE A 144 -15.88 -15.33 -14.71
C PHE A 144 -16.17 -15.45 -16.21
N GLU A 145 -15.68 -14.52 -17.03
CA GLU A 145 -15.96 -14.47 -18.47
C GLU A 145 -15.07 -15.42 -19.30
N LYS A 146 -13.82 -15.67 -18.89
CA LYS A 146 -12.88 -16.58 -19.57
C LYS A 146 -11.91 -17.23 -18.56
N PRO A 147 -12.16 -18.47 -18.10
CA PRO A 147 -11.24 -19.16 -17.21
C PRO A 147 -10.02 -19.62 -18.02
N SER A 148 -9.05 -18.74 -18.23
CA SER A 148 -7.76 -19.10 -18.82
C SER A 148 -6.86 -19.67 -17.72
N VAL A 149 -7.29 -20.76 -17.09
CA VAL A 149 -6.48 -21.51 -16.15
C VAL A 149 -5.52 -22.37 -16.97
N THR A 150 -4.29 -21.91 -17.15
CA THR A 150 -3.24 -22.76 -17.71
C THR A 150 -2.74 -23.68 -16.59
N ARG A 151 -3.21 -24.93 -16.58
CA ARG A 151 -2.67 -25.99 -15.72
C ARG A 151 -1.28 -26.36 -16.24
N THR A 152 -0.24 -26.12 -15.44
CA THR A 152 1.10 -26.64 -15.70
C THR A 152 1.41 -27.78 -14.73
N LYS A 153 2.44 -28.59 -15.02
CA LYS A 153 2.82 -29.75 -14.19
C LYS A 153 3.22 -29.38 -12.75
N ASP A 154 3.52 -28.10 -12.49
CA ASP A 154 3.97 -27.58 -11.20
C ASP A 154 2.89 -26.80 -10.41
N GLY A 155 1.63 -26.82 -10.87
CA GLY A 155 0.49 -26.18 -10.20
C GLY A 155 -0.25 -25.14 -11.05
N VAL A 156 -1.24 -24.48 -10.43
CA VAL A 156 -2.02 -23.39 -11.04
C VAL A 156 -1.17 -22.12 -11.04
N ARG A 157 -0.80 -21.64 -12.24
CA ARG A 157 -0.14 -20.35 -12.39
C ARG A 157 -1.16 -19.36 -12.94
N TRP A 158 -1.49 -18.33 -12.16
CA TRP A 158 -2.27 -17.19 -12.66
C TRP A 158 -1.55 -16.58 -13.85
N VAL A 159 -2.26 -16.30 -14.93
CA VAL A 159 -1.71 -15.60 -16.10
C VAL A 159 -1.13 -14.26 -15.62
N ASP A 160 -0.03 -13.78 -16.18
CA ASP A 160 0.46 -12.43 -15.91
C ASP A 160 -0.57 -11.40 -16.41
N TYR A 161 -1.55 -11.06 -15.56
CA TYR A 161 -2.61 -10.08 -15.77
C TYR A 161 -2.20 -8.59 -15.91
N PRO A 162 -0.94 -8.12 -15.66
CA PRO A 162 -0.65 -6.69 -15.66
C PRO A 162 -1.02 -5.91 -16.92
N ALA A 163 -0.87 -6.52 -18.11
CA ALA A 163 -1.15 -5.80 -19.36
C ALA A 163 -2.66 -5.69 -19.68
N LEU A 164 -3.51 -6.51 -19.05
CA LEU A 164 -4.96 -6.39 -19.21
C LEU A 164 -5.51 -5.19 -18.43
N TRP A 165 -4.84 -4.76 -17.36
CA TRP A 165 -5.26 -3.61 -16.55
C TRP A 165 -5.30 -2.30 -17.35
N LEU A 166 -4.37 -2.13 -18.30
CA LEU A 166 -4.34 -0.99 -19.22
C LEU A 166 -5.59 -0.89 -20.12
N ASN A 167 -6.43 -1.93 -20.17
CA ASN A 167 -7.67 -1.94 -20.95
C ASN A 167 -8.88 -1.47 -20.14
N PHE A 168 -8.77 -1.29 -18.83
CA PHE A 168 -9.87 -0.87 -17.95
C PHE A 168 -9.67 0.57 -17.47
N ARG A 169 -10.76 1.35 -17.39
CA ARG A 169 -10.71 2.65 -16.71
C ARG A 169 -10.69 2.36 -15.21
N THR A 170 -10.06 3.21 -14.43
CA THR A 170 -10.03 3.06 -12.97
C THR A 170 -10.94 4.09 -12.33
N PRO A 171 -12.28 3.86 -12.26
CA PRO A 171 -13.21 4.85 -11.72
C PRO A 171 -13.00 5.12 -10.23
N TRP A 172 -12.25 4.26 -9.54
CA TRP A 172 -11.96 4.31 -8.11
C TRP A 172 -10.86 5.31 -7.74
N ILE A 173 -10.14 5.87 -8.72
CA ILE A 173 -9.06 6.84 -8.48
C ILE A 173 -9.59 8.25 -8.77
N SER A 174 -9.66 9.06 -7.73
CA SER A 174 -10.09 10.46 -7.82
C SER A 174 -8.89 11.41 -7.92
N SER A 175 -9.16 12.68 -8.28
CA SER A 175 -8.15 13.74 -8.23
C SER A 175 -7.61 13.95 -6.82
N GLU A 176 -8.44 13.82 -5.78
CA GLU A 176 -8.03 13.91 -4.37
C GLU A 176 -7.02 12.82 -4.00
N HIS A 177 -7.20 11.60 -4.53
CA HIS A 177 -6.24 10.51 -4.32
C HIS A 177 -4.86 10.85 -4.91
N ILE A 178 -4.85 11.43 -6.11
CA ILE A 178 -3.62 11.87 -6.78
C ILE A 178 -2.94 12.98 -5.98
N ILE A 179 -3.71 13.98 -5.55
CA ILE A 179 -3.20 15.09 -4.72
C ILE A 179 -2.61 14.55 -3.42
N SER A 180 -3.33 13.70 -2.70
CA SER A 180 -2.86 13.10 -1.46
C SER A 180 -1.59 12.25 -1.66
N ALA A 181 -1.51 11.49 -2.75
CA ALA A 181 -0.32 10.70 -3.09
C ALA A 181 0.91 11.57 -3.37
N THR A 182 0.75 12.81 -3.84
CA THR A 182 1.89 13.71 -4.09
C THR A 182 2.60 14.17 -2.81
N ALA A 183 1.96 14.04 -1.65
CA ALA A 183 2.58 14.27 -0.35
C ALA A 183 3.54 13.14 0.07
N LEU A 184 3.49 11.98 -0.61
CA LEU A 184 4.40 10.88 -0.35
C LEU A 184 5.76 11.08 -1.06
N PRO A 185 6.86 10.54 -0.49
CA PRO A 185 8.18 10.64 -1.09
C PRO A 185 8.24 10.14 -2.53
N TYR A 186 9.17 10.67 -3.31
CA TYR A 186 9.39 10.22 -4.67
C TYR A 186 9.73 8.73 -4.72
N GLY A 187 9.13 8.01 -5.68
CA GLY A 187 9.33 6.57 -5.83
C GLY A 187 8.62 5.70 -4.78
N HIS A 188 7.79 6.28 -3.91
CA HIS A 188 6.98 5.54 -2.94
C HIS A 188 6.08 4.51 -3.65
N PRO A 189 5.96 3.26 -3.14
CA PRO A 189 5.18 2.20 -3.79
C PRO A 189 3.73 2.59 -4.12
N VAL A 190 3.06 3.30 -3.19
CA VAL A 190 1.70 3.81 -3.41
C VAL A 190 1.61 4.79 -4.57
N ARG A 191 2.61 5.67 -4.76
CA ARG A 191 2.64 6.58 -5.93
C ARG A 191 2.78 5.79 -7.23
N LYS A 192 3.63 4.75 -7.23
CA LYS A 192 3.85 3.90 -8.41
C LYS A 192 2.57 3.18 -8.83
N ILE A 193 1.84 2.56 -7.90
CA ILE A 193 0.61 1.83 -8.24
C ILE A 193 -0.49 2.77 -8.71
N LEU A 194 -0.66 3.94 -8.07
CA LEU A 194 -1.64 4.94 -8.52
C LEU A 194 -1.28 5.49 -9.90
N ALA A 195 0.00 5.83 -10.12
CA ALA A 195 0.47 6.28 -11.42
C ALA A 195 0.27 5.22 -12.51
N PHE A 196 0.54 3.94 -12.20
CA PHE A 196 0.31 2.83 -13.12
C PHE A 196 -1.18 2.69 -13.47
N ALA A 197 -2.04 2.69 -12.46
CA ALA A 197 -3.49 2.60 -12.63
C ALA A 197 -4.05 3.78 -13.45
N SER A 198 -3.46 4.98 -13.32
CA SER A 198 -3.84 6.17 -14.08
C SER A 198 -3.27 6.26 -15.50
N ILE A 199 -2.41 5.33 -15.96
CA ILE A 199 -1.80 5.40 -17.31
C ILE A 199 -2.87 5.46 -18.40
N ARG A 200 -3.89 4.60 -18.32
CA ARG A 200 -4.93 4.54 -19.36
C ARG A 200 -5.70 5.84 -19.42
N ASP A 201 -6.15 6.33 -18.26
CA ASP A 201 -6.88 7.59 -18.18
C ASP A 201 -5.99 8.72 -18.70
N TYR A 202 -4.70 8.78 -18.36
CA TYR A 202 -3.77 9.76 -18.94
C TYR A 202 -3.65 9.68 -20.48
N LEU A 203 -3.56 8.48 -21.06
CA LEU A 203 -3.34 8.31 -22.51
C LEU A 203 -4.61 8.46 -23.35
N VAL A 204 -5.77 8.17 -22.79
CA VAL A 204 -7.05 8.07 -23.51
C VAL A 204 -8.00 9.21 -23.16
N ASP A 205 -7.90 9.78 -21.96
CA ASP A 205 -8.76 10.87 -21.53
C ASP A 205 -8.38 12.18 -22.24
N ASN A 206 -9.11 12.48 -23.30
CA ASN A 206 -9.03 13.77 -24.00
C ASN A 206 -9.72 14.91 -23.22
N THR A 207 -10.18 14.68 -21.99
CA THR A 207 -10.74 15.76 -21.18
C THR A 207 -9.64 16.59 -20.53
N ASP A 208 -9.83 17.90 -20.50
CA ASP A 208 -8.93 18.84 -19.83
C ASP A 208 -8.72 18.54 -18.34
N LYS A 209 -9.57 17.70 -17.72
CA LYS A 209 -9.54 17.44 -16.28
C LYS A 209 -8.23 16.78 -15.86
N PHE A 210 -7.79 15.75 -16.58
CA PHE A 210 -6.56 15.04 -16.22
C PHE A 210 -5.33 15.85 -16.59
N SER A 211 -5.33 16.54 -17.74
CA SER A 211 -4.26 17.46 -18.13
C SER A 211 -4.05 18.58 -17.11
N LYS A 212 -5.13 19.27 -16.67
CA LYS A 212 -5.06 20.30 -15.63
C LYS A 212 -4.56 19.77 -14.29
N LEU A 213 -4.91 18.54 -13.94
CA LEU A 213 -4.43 17.89 -12.72
C LEU A 213 -2.92 17.65 -12.77
N ILE A 214 -2.40 17.17 -13.90
CA ILE A 214 -0.95 16.95 -14.09
C ILE A 214 -0.18 18.27 -14.16
N GLU A 215 -0.76 19.30 -14.76
CA GLU A 215 -0.19 20.66 -14.75
C GLU A 215 -0.08 21.22 -13.32
N ALA A 216 -1.11 21.02 -12.50
CA ALA A 216 -1.10 21.44 -11.10
C ALA A 216 -0.18 20.58 -10.21
N HIS A 217 0.02 19.30 -10.56
CA HIS A 217 0.82 18.34 -9.78
C HIS A 217 1.86 17.61 -10.66
N PRO A 218 2.89 18.33 -11.14
CA PRO A 218 3.84 17.80 -12.14
C PRO A 218 4.67 16.62 -11.63
N SER A 219 4.87 16.50 -10.31
CA SER A 219 5.54 15.35 -9.71
C SER A 219 4.79 14.03 -9.96
N PHE A 220 3.46 14.05 -10.00
CA PHE A 220 2.66 12.88 -10.34
C PHE A 220 2.70 12.59 -11.86
N GLY A 221 2.76 13.62 -12.69
CA GLY A 221 3.02 13.45 -14.13
C GLY A 221 4.33 12.71 -14.39
N ALA A 222 5.39 13.05 -13.65
CA ALA A 222 6.65 12.32 -13.71
C ALA A 222 6.50 10.85 -13.29
N ASP A 223 5.70 10.55 -12.24
CA ASP A 223 5.42 9.17 -11.83
C ASP A 223 4.73 8.38 -12.97
N ILE A 224 3.73 8.97 -13.65
CA ILE A 224 3.04 8.33 -14.78
C ILE A 224 4.04 8.02 -15.88
N LEU A 225 4.85 8.99 -16.30
CA LEU A 225 5.85 8.79 -17.35
C LEU A 225 6.84 7.68 -17.00
N GLN A 226 7.20 7.53 -15.73
CA GLN A 226 8.03 6.43 -15.26
C GLN A 226 7.35 5.07 -15.37
N GLN A 227 6.02 5.01 -15.21
CA GLN A 227 5.26 3.77 -15.32
C GLN A 227 4.85 3.42 -16.76
N VAL A 228 4.80 4.40 -17.69
CA VAL A 228 4.47 4.16 -19.11
C VAL A 228 5.44 3.17 -19.77
N ARG A 229 6.75 3.33 -19.59
CA ARG A 229 7.74 2.45 -20.23
C ARG A 229 7.65 0.99 -19.72
N PRO A 230 7.58 0.72 -18.40
CA PRO A 230 7.25 -0.60 -17.87
C PRO A 230 5.95 -1.17 -18.44
N ALA A 231 4.88 -0.38 -18.49
CA ALA A 231 3.57 -0.79 -18.99
C ALA A 231 3.61 -1.20 -20.48
N LEU A 232 4.25 -0.40 -21.34
CA LEU A 232 4.40 -0.72 -22.77
C LEU A 232 5.24 -1.98 -22.99
N ARG A 233 6.28 -2.20 -22.18
CA ARG A 233 7.10 -3.42 -22.22
C ARG A 233 6.30 -4.65 -21.82
N GLN A 234 5.42 -4.54 -20.84
CA GLN A 234 4.50 -5.62 -20.48
C GLN A 234 3.51 -5.91 -21.61
N LEU A 235 2.98 -4.87 -22.26
CA LEU A 235 2.09 -5.03 -23.41
C LEU A 235 2.79 -5.75 -24.58
N ASP A 236 4.02 -5.36 -24.95
CA ASP A 236 4.77 -5.97 -26.07
C ASP A 236 5.10 -7.46 -25.79
N LYS A 237 5.43 -7.79 -24.54
CA LYS A 237 5.63 -9.19 -24.11
C LYS A 237 4.37 -10.04 -24.27
N ASN A 238 3.19 -9.45 -24.06
CA ASN A 238 1.93 -10.16 -24.15
C ASN A 238 1.41 -10.28 -25.59
N ILE A 239 1.82 -9.39 -26.50
CA ILE A 239 1.47 -9.44 -27.93
C ILE A 239 2.36 -10.43 -28.71
N LYS A 240 3.60 -10.67 -28.27
CA LYS A 240 4.50 -11.68 -28.85
C LYS A 240 4.54 -12.92 -27.94
N PRO A 241 3.60 -13.89 -28.07
CA PRO A 241 3.83 -15.19 -27.46
C PRO A 241 5.14 -15.73 -27.99
N SER A 242 5.99 -16.23 -27.09
CA SER A 242 7.34 -16.71 -27.35
C SER A 242 7.36 -17.85 -28.39
N ASN A 243 7.34 -17.51 -29.67
CA ASN A 243 7.75 -18.40 -30.75
C ASN A 243 9.28 -18.44 -30.79
N ARG A 244 9.89 -19.13 -29.82
CA ARG A 244 11.26 -19.64 -29.92
C ARG A 244 11.37 -20.98 -29.24
N THR A 245 10.95 -22.02 -29.96
CA THR A 245 11.52 -23.36 -29.84
C THR A 245 11.28 -24.10 -31.16
N LEU A 246 12.27 -23.99 -32.05
CA LEU A 246 12.66 -25.02 -33.00
C LEU A 246 14.18 -25.11 -32.93
#